data_AF-A0A969TG91-F1
#
_entry.id   AF-A0A969TG91-F1
#
_cell.length_a   1.000
_cell.length_b   1.000
_cell.length_c   1.000
_cell.angle_alpha   90.00
_cell.angle_beta   90.00
_cell.angle_gamma   90.00
#
_symmetry.space_group_name_H-M   'P 1'
#
loop_
_entity.id
_entity.type
_entity.pdbx_description
1 polymer ?
#
loop_
_entity_poly.entity_id
_entity_poly.type
_entity_poly.pdbx_seq_one_letter_code
_entity_poly.pdbx_strand_id
1 'polypeptide(L)'
;MKNSMERVMLQDSAENVHDIHLYAARGEYESFQIAVRANQSDTVVTDVQVSDLKAKGMSDRLLSQSNITLYREHYVNVTEPSPIWRGTTVKPLGKGWYPDGLIPFVDPQTGVDLVNAELDAVPFKLNQGSNQTIWVDIFVPRDATAGDYGGTYTVTSNLGQVSGKILLTVWNFELPQKPSLKSAFLSWEQHDKNTLIELLKHRVMPVANINPEDERELIDQWGLSALRLPFWSGADYRTCSMASAPTAAVIREEGLKHQLDLMLYVYATDEIDDCKGLREPLREWSKSIHQAGIKHLAVMAPVPEFYDLVDIWVVNPERYDTAGEKITEVLRQGKEIWFYTFFVLGGNVPNWQIDFQPINHRIAQGFINQSLGLTGFLYWRVDTWTDDPWNNVDTNPHPDKSEHYPGEGMLIYPGTQVGISGSIPSMRLKWIREGVEDYEYIEILKRGGYHDWAMKAVGEVAQDLHHWNQDPAVLNAVRRKLGAKNSSTISVKLITRKSSDGH
;
A
#
# COMPACT_ATOMS: atom_id res chain seq x y z
N MET A 1 6.29 22.49 -5.28
CA MET A 1 6.53 21.17 -4.68
C MET A 1 5.17 20.64 -4.30
N LYS A 2 4.79 19.53 -4.93
CA LYS A 2 3.54 18.84 -4.63
C LYS A 2 3.84 17.79 -3.54
N ASN A 3 2.89 17.53 -2.66
CA ASN A 3 3.03 16.41 -1.72
C ASN A 3 3.03 15.07 -2.49
N SER A 4 3.34 13.95 -1.82
CA SER A 4 3.34 12.63 -2.47
C SER A 4 1.96 12.20 -3.03
N MET A 5 0.86 12.81 -2.59
CA MET A 5 -0.53 12.49 -2.98
C MET A 5 -0.99 13.17 -4.28
N GLU A 6 -0.05 13.62 -5.09
CA GLU A 6 -0.30 14.19 -6.42
C GLU A 6 0.66 13.55 -7.43
N ARG A 7 0.34 13.68 -8.71
CA ARG A 7 1.31 13.38 -9.78
C ARG A 7 1.83 14.67 -10.37
N VAL A 8 3.13 14.70 -10.63
CA VAL A 8 3.73 15.70 -11.52
C VAL A 8 3.70 15.12 -12.93
N MET A 9 2.71 15.53 -13.73
CA MET A 9 2.61 15.06 -15.11
C MET A 9 3.78 15.60 -15.94
N LEU A 10 4.12 14.91 -17.03
CA LEU A 10 5.27 15.24 -17.88
C LEU A 10 5.28 16.71 -18.36
N GLN A 11 4.10 17.29 -18.56
CA GLN A 11 3.91 18.66 -19.09
C GLN A 11 3.26 19.62 -18.09
N ASP A 12 3.10 19.23 -16.81
CA ASP A 12 2.56 20.12 -15.78
C ASP A 12 3.39 21.41 -15.64
N SER A 13 2.72 22.52 -15.32
CA SER A 13 3.40 23.77 -14.96
C SER A 13 4.25 23.59 -13.70
N ALA A 14 5.44 24.18 -13.69
CA ALA A 14 6.29 24.19 -12.50
C ALA A 14 5.83 25.24 -11.49
N GLU A 15 5.77 24.84 -10.22
CA GLU A 15 5.59 25.76 -9.09
C GLU A 15 6.92 25.99 -8.39
N ASN A 16 7.23 27.26 -8.10
CA ASN A 16 8.49 27.65 -7.47
C ASN A 16 8.42 27.56 -5.93
N VAL A 17 8.26 26.34 -5.41
CA VAL A 17 8.29 26.05 -3.97
C VAL A 17 9.46 25.12 -3.69
N HIS A 18 10.37 25.57 -2.82
CA HIS A 18 11.62 24.88 -2.48
C HIS A 18 11.65 24.28 -1.07
N ASP A 19 10.63 24.56 -0.25
CA ASP A 19 10.57 24.08 1.13
C ASP A 19 9.41 23.10 1.29
N ILE A 20 9.67 21.95 1.92
CA ILE A 20 8.65 20.93 2.23
C ILE A 20 8.59 20.69 3.75
N HIS A 21 7.37 20.55 4.27
CA HIS A 21 7.12 20.16 5.65
C HIS A 21 6.36 18.84 5.70
N LEU A 22 7.02 17.82 6.23
CA LEU A 22 6.56 16.45 6.38
C LEU A 22 6.27 16.12 7.84
N TYR A 23 5.40 15.13 8.05
CA TYR A 23 5.00 14.69 9.38
C TYR A 23 4.86 13.17 9.40
N ALA A 24 5.59 12.52 10.30
CA ALA A 24 5.63 11.06 10.36
C ALA A 24 5.78 10.56 11.80
N ALA A 25 5.26 9.37 12.07
CA ALA A 25 5.53 8.59 13.25
C ALA A 25 6.83 7.80 13.10
N ARG A 26 7.30 7.19 14.19
CA ARG A 26 8.43 6.27 14.13
C ARG A 26 7.99 4.95 13.48
N GLY A 27 8.86 4.36 12.66
CA GLY A 27 8.56 3.15 11.88
C GLY A 27 7.65 3.39 10.67
N GLU A 28 7.54 4.65 10.21
CA GLU A 28 6.74 5.07 9.06
C GLU A 28 7.62 5.53 7.90
N TYR A 29 7.11 5.40 6.67
CA TYR A 29 7.67 6.09 5.51
C TYR A 29 6.87 7.35 5.20
N GLU A 30 7.55 8.47 4.97
CA GLU A 30 6.91 9.70 4.49
C GLU A 30 7.64 10.20 3.25
N SER A 31 6.87 10.57 2.23
CA SER A 31 7.38 10.75 0.88
C SER A 31 7.12 12.14 0.34
N PHE A 32 7.96 12.60 -0.58
CA PHE A 32 7.72 13.82 -1.35
C PHE A 32 8.37 13.76 -2.73
N GLN A 33 8.05 14.74 -3.58
CA GLN A 33 8.52 14.80 -4.96
C GLN A 33 9.37 16.04 -5.22
N ILE A 34 10.51 15.84 -5.88
CA ILE A 34 11.35 16.91 -6.44
C ILE A 34 11.14 16.93 -7.95
N ALA A 35 10.34 17.87 -8.43
CA ALA A 35 10.11 18.08 -9.87
C ALA A 35 11.22 18.95 -10.47
N VAL A 36 11.96 18.42 -11.45
CA VAL A 36 12.96 19.15 -12.21
C VAL A 36 12.40 19.47 -13.60
N ARG A 37 12.35 20.75 -13.94
CA ARG A 37 11.86 21.23 -15.25
C ARG A 37 12.95 22.00 -15.97
N ALA A 38 13.23 21.61 -17.21
CA ALA A 38 14.20 22.32 -18.03
C ALA A 38 13.54 23.51 -18.76
N ASN A 39 14.13 24.70 -18.59
CA ASN A 39 13.72 25.92 -19.31
C ASN A 39 14.37 26.06 -20.69
N GLN A 40 15.39 25.25 -20.98
CA GLN A 40 16.12 25.21 -22.25
C GLN A 40 16.40 23.77 -22.67
N SER A 41 16.62 23.56 -23.97
CA SER A 41 17.08 22.27 -24.48
C SER A 41 18.44 21.90 -23.89
N ASP A 42 18.74 20.60 -23.80
CA ASP A 42 20.04 20.06 -23.37
C ASP A 42 20.40 20.25 -21.89
N THR A 43 19.40 20.40 -21.03
CA THR A 43 19.62 20.29 -19.58
C THR A 43 19.90 18.82 -19.23
N VAL A 44 21.03 18.55 -18.61
CA VAL A 44 21.42 17.22 -18.12
C VAL A 44 21.53 17.29 -16.61
N VAL A 45 20.67 16.56 -15.92
CA VAL A 45 20.76 16.35 -14.48
C VAL A 45 21.72 15.19 -14.25
N THR A 46 22.75 15.41 -13.46
CA THR A 46 23.81 14.44 -13.22
C THR A 46 23.73 13.79 -11.85
N ASP A 47 23.07 14.44 -10.89
CA ASP A 47 22.98 13.94 -9.53
C ASP A 47 21.84 14.61 -8.75
N VAL A 48 21.27 13.89 -7.79
CA VAL A 48 20.30 14.39 -6.81
C VAL A 48 20.61 13.76 -5.46
N GLN A 49 20.81 14.61 -4.44
CA GLN A 49 21.19 14.16 -3.10
C GLN A 49 20.26 14.74 -2.05
N VAL A 50 20.06 13.98 -0.96
CA VAL A 50 19.43 14.47 0.27
C VAL A 50 20.40 14.31 1.43
N SER A 51 20.57 15.38 2.22
CA SER A 51 21.44 15.35 3.39
C SER A 51 20.85 14.54 4.54
N ASP A 52 21.68 14.20 5.53
CA ASP A 52 21.18 13.88 6.87
C ASP A 52 20.19 14.94 7.36
N LEU A 53 19.14 14.52 8.07
CA LEU A 53 18.23 15.45 8.74
C LEU A 53 18.66 15.60 10.19
N LYS A 54 18.97 16.82 10.61
CA LYS A 54 19.47 17.11 11.96
C LYS A 54 18.33 17.51 12.89
N ALA A 55 18.28 16.92 14.08
CA ALA A 55 17.28 17.28 15.08
C ALA A 55 17.51 18.71 15.58
N LYS A 56 16.45 19.51 15.60
CA LYS A 56 16.47 20.90 16.06
C LYS A 56 16.77 20.92 17.57
N GLY A 57 17.84 21.63 17.94
CA GLY A 57 18.26 21.78 19.34
C GLY A 57 19.02 20.58 19.92
N MET A 58 19.33 19.56 19.10
CA MET A 58 20.11 18.38 19.51
C MET A 58 21.09 17.99 18.39
N SER A 59 22.28 18.60 18.37
CA SER A 59 23.27 18.41 17.28
C SER A 59 23.70 16.97 17.05
N ASP A 60 23.67 16.14 18.09
CA ASP A 60 24.19 14.77 18.07
C ASP A 60 23.11 13.75 17.66
N ARG A 61 21.89 14.22 17.37
CA ARG A 61 20.77 13.39 16.92
C ARG A 61 20.45 13.73 15.47
N LEU A 62 20.56 12.73 14.61
CA LEU A 62 20.24 12.86 13.19
C LEU A 62 19.45 11.65 12.68
N LEU A 63 18.70 11.87 11.61
CA LEU A 63 18.18 10.82 10.73
C LEU A 63 19.15 10.73 9.55
N SER A 64 19.88 9.61 9.48
CA SER A 64 20.91 9.37 8.47
C SER A 64 20.29 9.31 7.07
N GLN A 65 20.98 9.87 6.08
CA GLN A 65 20.64 9.73 4.66
C GLN A 65 20.49 8.27 4.20
N SER A 66 21.05 7.30 4.91
CA SER A 66 20.83 5.87 4.66
C SER A 66 19.37 5.41 4.87
N ASN A 67 18.55 6.21 5.55
CA ASN A 67 17.10 5.96 5.69
C ASN A 67 16.29 6.69 4.60
N ILE A 68 16.96 7.30 3.62
CA ILE A 68 16.34 8.06 2.54
C ILE A 68 16.61 7.35 1.23
N THR A 69 15.56 6.99 0.51
CA THR A 69 15.67 6.35 -0.79
C THR A 69 15.17 7.30 -1.87
N LEU A 70 15.99 7.53 -2.89
CA LEU A 70 15.64 8.34 -4.05
C LEU A 70 15.29 7.43 -5.22
N TYR A 71 14.24 7.81 -5.94
CA TYR A 71 13.83 7.15 -7.17
C TYR A 71 13.56 8.19 -8.26
N ARG A 72 14.04 7.95 -9.48
CA ARG A 72 13.53 8.64 -10.66
C ARG A 72 12.17 8.04 -11.03
N GLU A 73 11.15 8.89 -11.12
CA GLU A 73 9.83 8.49 -11.59
C GLU A 73 9.86 8.18 -13.10
N HIS A 74 9.54 6.95 -13.49
CA HIS A 74 9.44 6.55 -14.87
C HIS A 74 8.06 6.85 -15.43
N TYR A 75 8.00 7.61 -16.53
CA TYR A 75 6.76 7.95 -17.20
C TYR A 75 6.35 6.88 -18.20
N VAL A 76 5.14 6.35 -18.03
CA VAL A 76 4.49 5.41 -18.96
C VAL A 76 3.36 6.10 -19.72
N ASN A 77 3.16 5.74 -20.98
CA ASN A 77 2.12 6.34 -21.81
C ASN A 77 0.85 5.47 -21.79
N VAL A 78 -0.21 5.96 -21.17
CA VAL A 78 -1.55 5.36 -21.28
C VAL A 78 -2.15 5.81 -22.60
N THR A 79 -2.11 4.92 -23.60
CA THR A 79 -2.71 5.16 -24.92
C THR A 79 -4.17 4.75 -24.97
N GLU A 80 -4.56 3.70 -24.25
CA GLU A 80 -5.95 3.29 -24.09
C GLU A 80 -6.36 3.40 -22.61
N PRO A 81 -7.27 4.33 -22.28
CA PRO A 81 -7.63 4.60 -20.90
C PRO A 81 -8.64 3.58 -20.38
N SER A 82 -8.74 3.56 -19.06
CA SER A 82 -9.78 2.86 -18.31
C SER A 82 -11.20 3.22 -18.81
N PRO A 83 -12.16 2.28 -18.78
CA PRO A 83 -13.55 2.55 -19.16
C PRO A 83 -14.22 3.55 -18.21
N ILE A 84 -15.22 4.26 -18.75
CA ILE A 84 -16.07 5.18 -17.97
C ILE A 84 -17.49 4.60 -17.92
N TRP A 85 -17.87 4.09 -16.76
CA TRP A 85 -19.22 3.55 -16.55
C TRP A 85 -20.26 4.64 -16.34
N ARG A 86 -21.49 4.38 -16.79
CA ARG A 86 -22.62 5.31 -16.58
C ARG A 86 -22.88 5.48 -15.08
N GLY A 87 -22.98 6.75 -14.64
CA GLY A 87 -23.27 7.08 -13.25
C GLY A 87 -22.05 7.13 -12.34
N THR A 88 -20.84 6.91 -12.87
CA THR A 88 -19.59 6.98 -12.08
C THR A 88 -19.20 8.43 -11.77
N THR A 89 -18.81 8.70 -10.53
CA THR A 89 -18.28 10.00 -10.07
C THR A 89 -16.77 9.97 -9.95
N VAL A 90 -16.20 8.82 -9.57
CA VAL A 90 -14.77 8.54 -9.67
C VAL A 90 -14.49 8.18 -11.13
N LYS A 91 -13.64 8.95 -11.80
CA LYS A 91 -13.36 8.80 -13.24
C LYS A 91 -11.86 8.71 -13.49
N PRO A 92 -11.44 7.92 -14.50
CA PRO A 92 -10.08 7.98 -14.99
C PRO A 92 -9.76 9.36 -15.56
N LEU A 93 -8.49 9.72 -15.49
CA LEU A 93 -7.92 10.96 -16.01
C LEU A 93 -7.71 10.91 -17.54
N GLY A 94 -7.78 9.72 -18.13
CA GLY A 94 -7.76 9.50 -19.58
C GLY A 94 -6.35 9.27 -20.14
N LYS A 95 -6.20 9.46 -21.44
CA LYS A 95 -4.93 9.23 -22.17
C LYS A 95 -3.86 10.22 -21.69
N GLY A 96 -2.61 9.76 -21.56
CA GLY A 96 -1.51 10.64 -21.19
C GLY A 96 -0.29 9.92 -20.61
N TRP A 97 0.73 10.72 -20.28
CA TRP A 97 1.95 10.25 -19.63
C TRP A 97 1.82 10.31 -18.12
N TYR A 98 1.92 9.16 -17.47
CA TYR A 98 1.80 9.02 -16.02
C TYR A 98 3.11 8.52 -15.42
N PRO A 99 3.64 9.14 -14.36
CA PRO A 99 4.69 8.54 -13.59
C PRO A 99 4.12 7.33 -12.80
N ASP A 100 4.81 6.20 -12.81
CA ASP A 100 4.42 5.03 -12.02
C ASP A 100 5.61 4.18 -11.54
N GLY A 101 6.45 3.66 -12.44
CA GLY A 101 7.62 2.86 -12.03
C GLY A 101 8.69 3.71 -11.33
N LEU A 102 9.25 3.22 -10.22
CA LEU A 102 10.23 3.97 -9.42
C LEU A 102 11.64 3.42 -9.58
N ILE A 103 12.44 4.02 -10.46
CA ILE A 103 13.82 3.61 -10.76
C ILE A 103 14.73 4.13 -9.64
N PRO A 104 15.35 3.28 -8.80
CA PRO A 104 16.14 3.75 -7.68
C PRO A 104 17.50 4.31 -8.11
N PHE A 105 18.11 5.15 -7.28
CA PHE A 105 19.46 5.69 -7.54
C PHE A 105 20.57 4.69 -7.22
N VAL A 106 20.32 3.81 -6.25
CA VAL A 106 21.19 2.72 -5.80
C VAL A 106 20.30 1.56 -5.43
N ASP A 107 20.82 0.35 -5.34
CA ASP A 107 20.06 -0.79 -4.84
C ASP A 107 19.51 -0.48 -3.42
N PRO A 108 18.18 -0.43 -3.21
CA PRO A 108 17.61 -0.02 -1.92
C PRO A 108 17.81 -1.02 -0.78
N GLN A 109 18.35 -2.21 -1.05
CA GLN A 109 18.70 -3.20 -0.04
C GLN A 109 20.19 -3.16 0.32
N THR A 110 21.06 -2.97 -0.67
CA THR A 110 22.52 -3.03 -0.46
C THR A 110 23.19 -1.67 -0.37
N GLY A 111 22.55 -0.61 -0.90
CA GLY A 111 23.12 0.74 -1.00
C GLY A 111 24.22 0.87 -2.06
N VAL A 112 24.41 -0.15 -2.90
CA VAL A 112 25.44 -0.18 -3.95
C VAL A 112 24.86 0.36 -5.26
N ASP A 113 25.73 0.98 -6.06
CA ASP A 113 25.39 1.49 -7.40
C ASP A 113 24.83 0.39 -8.31
N LEU A 114 23.93 0.79 -9.20
CA LEU A 114 23.25 -0.14 -10.11
C LEU A 114 24.19 -0.55 -11.25
N VAL A 115 24.32 -1.85 -11.48
CA VAL A 115 25.19 -2.40 -12.52
C VAL A 115 24.38 -3.06 -13.62
N ASN A 116 24.76 -2.84 -14.88
CA ASN A 116 24.07 -3.35 -16.07
C ASN A 116 22.61 -2.88 -16.19
N ALA A 117 22.29 -1.68 -15.69
CA ALA A 117 20.98 -1.06 -15.83
C ALA A 117 20.78 -0.49 -17.25
N GLU A 118 19.66 -0.85 -17.89
CA GLU A 118 19.17 -0.21 -19.12
C GLU A 118 18.47 1.12 -18.80
N LEU A 119 17.80 1.16 -17.64
CA LEU A 119 17.12 2.31 -17.08
C LEU A 119 17.83 2.75 -15.81
N ASP A 120 18.54 3.88 -15.89
CA ASP A 120 19.28 4.46 -14.77
C ASP A 120 18.58 5.70 -14.23
N ALA A 121 18.68 5.98 -12.93
CA ALA A 121 18.07 7.17 -12.32
C ALA A 121 18.80 8.46 -12.67
N VAL A 122 20.13 8.43 -12.82
CA VAL A 122 20.98 9.55 -13.26
C VAL A 122 22.20 9.04 -14.04
N PRO A 123 22.76 9.81 -14.98
CA PRO A 123 22.29 11.10 -15.46
C PRO A 123 21.05 10.95 -16.36
N PHE A 124 20.24 11.99 -16.47
CA PHE A 124 19.15 12.06 -17.44
C PHE A 124 19.09 13.42 -18.15
N LYS A 125 18.69 13.37 -19.42
CA LYS A 125 18.50 14.55 -20.25
C LYS A 125 17.04 15.00 -20.20
N LEU A 126 16.83 16.28 -19.95
CA LEU A 126 15.51 16.91 -19.98
C LEU A 126 15.30 17.66 -21.30
N ASN A 127 14.15 17.39 -21.92
CA ASN A 127 13.65 18.21 -23.02
C ASN A 127 13.06 19.51 -22.47
N GLN A 128 13.18 20.59 -23.24
CA GLN A 128 12.60 21.88 -22.86
C GLN A 128 11.10 21.73 -22.59
N GLY A 129 10.65 22.26 -21.45
CA GLY A 129 9.25 22.21 -21.07
C GLY A 129 8.76 20.83 -20.61
N SER A 130 9.65 19.85 -20.40
CA SER A 130 9.27 18.56 -19.79
C SER A 130 9.75 18.49 -18.34
N ASN A 131 8.96 17.82 -17.50
CA ASN A 131 9.30 17.50 -16.13
C ASN A 131 10.01 16.15 -16.06
N GLN A 132 10.98 16.01 -15.15
CA GLN A 132 11.41 14.73 -14.60
C GLN A 132 11.33 14.85 -13.10
N THR A 133 10.64 13.91 -12.47
CA THR A 133 10.42 13.93 -11.04
C THR A 133 11.27 12.89 -10.35
N ILE A 134 11.76 13.25 -9.17
CA ILE A 134 12.44 12.37 -8.23
C ILE A 134 11.51 12.17 -7.04
N TRP A 135 11.12 10.93 -6.79
CA TRP A 135 10.43 10.52 -5.59
C TRP A 135 11.45 10.30 -4.47
N VAL A 136 11.18 10.85 -3.30
CA VAL A 136 12.03 10.70 -2.10
C VAL A 136 11.20 10.04 -1.01
N ASP A 137 11.61 8.84 -0.60
CA ASP A 137 11.05 8.08 0.52
C ASP A 137 11.94 8.29 1.75
N ILE A 138 11.39 8.81 2.84
CA ILE A 138 12.09 8.94 4.14
C ILE A 138 11.51 7.91 5.10
N PHE A 139 12.29 6.89 5.46
CA PHE A 139 11.97 6.02 6.59
C PHE A 139 12.34 6.72 7.89
N VAL A 140 11.41 6.81 8.84
CA VAL A 140 11.70 7.28 10.20
C VAL A 140 12.04 6.08 11.07
N PRO A 141 13.30 5.92 11.54
CA PRO A 141 13.68 4.80 12.39
C PRO A 141 12.82 4.67 13.64
N ARG A 142 12.59 3.43 14.08
CA ARG A 142 11.75 3.13 15.27
C ARG A 142 12.29 3.76 16.56
N ASP A 143 13.61 3.91 16.64
CA ASP A 143 14.34 4.52 17.75
C ASP A 143 14.61 6.02 17.57
N ALA A 144 14.12 6.63 16.49
CA ALA A 144 14.23 8.08 16.27
C ALA A 144 13.62 8.85 17.44
N THR A 145 14.16 10.02 17.74
CA THR A 145 13.63 10.90 18.78
C THR A 145 12.49 11.72 18.20
N ALA A 146 11.38 11.89 18.95
CA ALA A 146 10.32 12.79 18.53
C ALA A 146 10.80 14.25 18.51
N GLY A 147 10.36 15.03 17.52
CA GLY A 147 10.75 16.43 17.37
C GLY A 147 10.92 16.86 15.92
N ASP A 148 11.39 18.09 15.72
CA ASP A 148 11.60 18.65 14.38
C ASP A 148 13.02 18.37 13.88
N TYR A 149 13.13 17.94 12.63
CA TYR A 149 14.36 17.65 11.92
C TYR A 149 14.48 18.54 10.68
N GLY A 150 15.69 19.02 10.40
CA GLY A 150 15.96 19.87 9.23
C GLY A 150 17.08 19.31 8.35
N GLY A 151 16.88 19.35 7.04
CA GLY A 151 17.89 18.99 6.04
C GLY A 151 17.67 19.69 4.71
N THR A 152 18.40 19.26 3.69
CA THR A 152 18.35 19.84 2.34
C THR A 152 18.38 18.76 1.28
N TYR A 153 17.72 19.01 0.15
CA TYR A 153 17.97 18.28 -1.08
C TYR A 153 18.68 19.19 -2.09
N THR A 154 19.51 18.60 -2.95
CA THR A 154 20.28 19.32 -3.97
C THR A 154 20.19 18.58 -5.30
N VAL A 155 19.82 19.30 -6.36
CA VAL A 155 19.82 18.83 -7.75
C VAL A 155 21.03 19.42 -8.45
N THR A 156 21.87 18.58 -9.04
CA THR A 156 23.06 18.98 -9.82
C THR A 156 22.81 18.77 -11.30
N SER A 157 23.12 19.79 -12.10
CA SER A 157 23.02 19.75 -13.56
C SER A 157 24.23 20.39 -14.23
N ASN A 158 24.32 20.26 -15.55
CA ASN A 158 25.28 21.02 -16.37
C ASN A 158 25.10 22.56 -16.30
N LEU A 159 24.00 23.05 -15.70
CA LEU A 159 23.73 24.49 -15.54
C LEU A 159 24.04 25.01 -14.13
N GLY A 160 24.37 24.12 -13.20
CA GLY A 160 24.63 24.44 -11.79
C GLY A 160 23.79 23.59 -10.83
N GLN A 161 23.75 24.03 -9.58
CA GLN A 161 23.06 23.36 -8.49
C GLN A 161 21.88 24.19 -7.99
N VAL A 162 20.79 23.51 -7.65
CA VAL A 162 19.62 24.10 -6.99
C VAL A 162 19.30 23.25 -5.76
N SER A 163 19.04 23.90 -4.63
CA SER A 163 18.72 23.21 -3.38
C SER A 163 17.39 23.70 -2.81
N GLY A 164 16.73 22.83 -2.05
CA GLY A 164 15.57 23.14 -1.23
C GLY A 164 15.69 22.58 0.18
N LYS A 165 14.76 22.96 1.06
CA LYS A 165 14.78 22.56 2.47
C LYS A 165 13.75 21.51 2.78
N ILE A 166 14.14 20.61 3.67
CA ILE A 166 13.28 19.57 4.24
C ILE A 166 13.09 19.89 5.72
N LEU A 167 11.84 20.02 6.13
CA LEU A 167 11.42 20.01 7.53
C LEU A 167 10.61 18.74 7.77
N LEU A 168 11.00 17.95 8.76
CA LEU A 168 10.29 16.73 9.16
C LEU A 168 9.93 16.83 10.64
N THR A 169 8.64 16.75 10.98
CA THR A 169 8.19 16.61 12.36
C THR A 169 7.96 15.12 12.65
N VAL A 170 8.78 14.55 13.53
CA VAL A 170 8.62 13.18 14.04
C VAL A 170 7.68 13.20 15.25
N TRP A 171 6.52 12.55 15.12
CA TRP A 171 5.54 12.44 16.19
C TRP A 171 5.98 11.47 17.30
N ASN A 172 5.48 11.69 18.52
CA ASN A 172 5.84 10.92 19.70
C ASN A 172 5.02 9.61 19.84
N PHE A 173 4.96 8.82 18.78
CA PHE A 173 4.42 7.45 18.77
C PHE A 173 5.12 6.63 17.69
N GLU A 174 4.85 5.32 17.67
CA GLU A 174 5.47 4.38 16.75
C GLU A 174 4.38 3.51 16.10
N LEU A 175 4.49 3.26 14.80
CA LEU A 175 3.63 2.32 14.09
C LEU A 175 4.13 0.89 14.30
N PRO A 176 3.26 -0.12 14.43
CA PRO A 176 3.71 -1.50 14.64
C PRO A 176 4.46 -2.06 13.42
N GLN A 177 5.44 -2.94 13.62
CA GLN A 177 6.12 -3.62 12.50
C GLN A 177 5.15 -4.49 11.68
N LYS A 178 4.33 -5.28 12.37
CA LYS A 178 3.23 -6.04 11.75
C LYS A 178 2.00 -5.14 11.64
N PRO A 179 1.46 -4.92 10.43
CA PRO A 179 0.22 -4.16 10.27
C PRO A 179 -0.96 -4.80 11.04
N SER A 180 -1.76 -3.96 11.67
CA SER A 180 -3.05 -4.33 12.25
C SER A 180 -4.06 -4.67 11.14
N LEU A 181 -4.05 -3.90 10.04
CA LEU A 181 -4.81 -4.21 8.83
C LEU A 181 -4.18 -5.39 8.09
N LYS A 182 -4.93 -6.49 7.92
CA LYS A 182 -4.45 -7.68 7.20
C LYS A 182 -4.48 -7.48 5.70
N SER A 183 -3.72 -8.30 4.97
CA SER A 183 -3.79 -8.25 3.52
C SER A 183 -3.42 -9.58 2.85
N ALA A 184 -3.73 -9.65 1.55
CA ALA A 184 -3.31 -10.70 0.64
C ALA A 184 -3.04 -10.11 -0.74
N PHE A 185 -1.77 -10.00 -1.13
CA PHE A 185 -1.34 -9.46 -2.42
C PHE A 185 -0.73 -10.59 -3.23
N LEU A 186 -1.50 -11.12 -4.18
CA LEU A 186 -1.09 -12.29 -4.94
C LEU A 186 0.07 -11.94 -5.88
N SER A 187 1.12 -12.75 -5.84
CA SER A 187 2.22 -12.72 -6.80
C SER A 187 2.31 -14.11 -7.43
N TRP A 188 2.08 -14.18 -8.74
CA TRP A 188 1.96 -15.47 -9.44
C TRP A 188 3.27 -15.94 -10.05
N GLU A 189 4.13 -15.00 -10.43
CA GLU A 189 5.39 -15.29 -11.13
C GLU A 189 6.60 -14.93 -10.26
N GLN A 190 6.49 -13.84 -9.49
CA GLN A 190 7.58 -13.35 -8.65
C GLN A 190 7.50 -13.97 -7.25
N HIS A 191 8.48 -14.81 -6.93
CA HIS A 191 8.58 -15.50 -5.64
C HIS A 191 9.92 -15.30 -4.95
N ASP A 192 10.84 -14.55 -5.58
CA ASP A 192 12.15 -14.30 -5.02
C ASP A 192 12.05 -13.45 -3.74
N LYS A 193 12.98 -13.68 -2.82
CA LYS A 193 13.00 -13.02 -1.52
C LYS A 193 13.05 -11.50 -1.63
N ASN A 194 13.73 -10.94 -2.64
CA ASN A 194 13.84 -9.49 -2.80
C ASN A 194 12.48 -8.87 -3.16
N THR A 195 11.69 -9.52 -4.01
CA THR A 195 10.31 -9.12 -4.29
C THR A 195 9.42 -9.24 -3.05
N LEU A 196 9.57 -10.32 -2.25
CA LEU A 196 8.82 -10.46 -0.98
C LEU A 196 9.14 -9.31 -0.01
N ILE A 197 10.43 -8.98 0.14
CA ILE A 197 10.89 -7.84 0.95
C ILE A 197 10.31 -6.53 0.41
N GLU A 198 10.30 -6.34 -0.91
CA GLU A 198 9.76 -5.12 -1.52
C GLU A 198 8.26 -4.95 -1.20
N LEU A 199 7.47 -6.01 -1.27
CA LEU A 199 6.04 -5.97 -0.88
C LEU A 199 5.87 -5.69 0.62
N LEU A 200 6.66 -6.34 1.47
CA LEU A 200 6.59 -6.18 2.93
C LEU A 200 7.06 -4.78 3.40
N LYS A 201 8.03 -4.15 2.72
CA LYS A 201 8.37 -2.72 2.92
C LYS A 201 7.17 -1.79 2.70
N HIS A 202 6.20 -2.23 1.90
CA HIS A 202 4.94 -1.54 1.64
C HIS A 202 3.79 -2.02 2.51
N ARG A 203 4.09 -2.81 3.54
CA ARG A 203 3.13 -3.25 4.57
C ARG A 203 1.97 -4.06 3.99
N VAL A 204 2.18 -4.69 2.84
CA VAL A 204 1.25 -5.63 2.21
C VAL A 204 1.80 -7.05 2.32
N MET A 205 0.93 -8.03 2.60
CA MET A 205 1.35 -9.42 2.78
C MET A 205 1.40 -10.12 1.42
N PRO A 206 2.58 -10.59 0.98
CA PRO A 206 2.70 -11.32 -0.27
C PRO A 206 2.00 -12.68 -0.18
N VAL A 207 1.21 -13.01 -1.19
CA VAL A 207 0.68 -14.36 -1.42
C VAL A 207 1.49 -14.96 -2.55
N ALA A 208 2.58 -15.61 -2.16
CA ALA A 208 3.59 -16.22 -2.99
C ALA A 208 4.12 -17.49 -2.31
N ASN A 209 4.99 -18.24 -2.97
CA ASN A 209 5.69 -19.36 -2.34
C ASN A 209 6.80 -18.84 -1.40
N ILE A 210 6.51 -18.75 -0.10
CA ILE A 210 7.47 -18.28 0.91
C ILE A 210 8.18 -19.49 1.52
N ASN A 211 9.51 -19.52 1.46
CA ASN A 211 10.30 -20.57 2.09
C ASN A 211 10.26 -20.41 3.63
N PRO A 212 9.89 -21.46 4.40
CA PRO A 212 9.90 -21.42 5.86
C PRO A 212 11.22 -20.97 6.49
N GLU A 213 12.35 -21.20 5.83
CA GLU A 213 13.67 -20.76 6.30
C GLU A 213 13.83 -19.24 6.31
N ASP A 214 13.12 -18.52 5.43
CA ASP A 214 13.15 -17.07 5.35
C ASP A 214 12.17 -16.39 6.32
N GLU A 215 11.16 -17.12 6.80
CA GLU A 215 10.04 -16.55 7.55
C GLU A 215 10.46 -15.75 8.77
N ARG A 216 11.42 -16.23 9.56
CA ARG A 216 11.83 -15.52 10.78
C ARG A 216 12.36 -14.12 10.46
N GLU A 217 13.19 -14.01 9.41
CA GLU A 217 13.69 -12.73 8.93
C GLU A 217 12.55 -11.84 8.41
N LEU A 218 11.70 -12.40 7.54
CA LEU A 218 10.56 -11.68 6.95
C LEU A 218 9.58 -11.18 8.02
N ILE A 219 9.41 -11.92 9.11
CA ILE A 219 8.56 -11.53 10.24
C ILE A 219 9.21 -10.42 11.06
N ASP A 220 10.46 -10.60 11.49
CA ASP A 220 11.12 -9.68 12.43
C ASP A 220 11.53 -8.36 11.79
N GLN A 221 12.03 -8.41 10.56
CA GLN A 221 12.56 -7.22 9.89
C GLN A 221 11.53 -6.54 9.01
N TRP A 222 10.62 -7.31 8.40
CA TRP A 222 9.75 -6.83 7.34
C TRP A 222 8.25 -6.92 7.69
N GLY A 223 7.89 -7.51 8.84
CA GLY A 223 6.53 -7.48 9.35
C GLY A 223 5.57 -8.48 8.71
N LEU A 224 6.08 -9.57 8.10
CA LEU A 224 5.26 -10.69 7.65
C LEU A 224 4.35 -11.16 8.80
N SER A 225 3.05 -11.26 8.52
CA SER A 225 2.05 -11.54 9.56
C SER A 225 0.95 -12.52 9.15
N ALA A 226 0.85 -12.84 7.86
CA ALA A 226 -0.11 -13.80 7.33
C ALA A 226 0.50 -14.57 6.15
N LEU A 227 0.09 -15.82 5.98
CA LEU A 227 0.57 -16.69 4.91
C LEU A 227 -0.58 -17.58 4.40
N ARG A 228 -0.72 -17.65 3.08
CA ARG A 228 -1.67 -18.56 2.41
C ARG A 228 -1.04 -19.94 2.29
N LEU A 229 -1.70 -20.97 2.82
CA LEU A 229 -1.31 -22.35 2.58
C LEU A 229 -1.65 -22.78 1.13
N PRO A 230 -0.87 -23.69 0.51
CA PRO A 230 -0.95 -24.04 -0.91
C PRO A 230 -2.13 -24.96 -1.26
N PHE A 231 -3.29 -24.76 -0.64
CA PHE A 231 -4.52 -25.50 -0.93
C PHE A 231 -5.45 -24.66 -1.78
N TRP A 232 -5.74 -25.13 -2.99
CA TRP A 232 -6.67 -24.53 -3.94
C TRP A 232 -7.66 -25.59 -4.42
N SER A 233 -8.95 -25.25 -4.43
CA SER A 233 -9.99 -26.22 -4.79
C SER A 233 -10.24 -26.34 -6.29
N GLY A 234 -9.72 -25.40 -7.09
CA GLY A 234 -10.07 -25.27 -8.50
C GLY A 234 -11.33 -24.45 -8.77
N ALA A 235 -12.10 -24.08 -7.75
CA ALA A 235 -13.38 -23.40 -7.90
C ALA A 235 -13.22 -21.88 -7.98
N ASP A 236 -13.57 -21.34 -9.13
CA ASP A 236 -13.75 -19.90 -9.34
C ASP A 236 -15.04 -19.60 -10.12
N TYR A 237 -15.34 -18.32 -10.32
CA TYR A 237 -16.51 -17.85 -11.09
C TYR A 237 -16.59 -18.38 -12.53
N ARG A 238 -15.47 -18.83 -13.12
CA ARG A 238 -15.42 -19.41 -14.47
C ARG A 238 -15.57 -20.92 -14.45
N THR A 239 -14.89 -21.60 -13.53
CA THR A 239 -14.85 -23.07 -13.51
C THR A 239 -16.09 -23.67 -12.85
N CYS A 240 -16.61 -23.03 -11.80
CA CYS A 240 -17.70 -23.51 -10.95
C CYS A 240 -17.61 -25.02 -10.62
N SER A 241 -16.39 -25.53 -10.41
CA SER A 241 -16.12 -26.93 -10.10
C SER A 241 -15.09 -27.01 -8.98
N MET A 242 -15.32 -27.90 -8.01
CA MET A 242 -14.50 -27.99 -6.81
C MET A 242 -13.95 -29.41 -6.66
N ALA A 243 -12.63 -29.53 -6.54
CA ALA A 243 -11.98 -30.78 -6.19
C ALA A 243 -12.40 -31.22 -4.77
N SER A 244 -12.25 -32.51 -4.46
CA SER A 244 -12.50 -33.01 -3.11
C SER A 244 -11.60 -32.33 -2.09
N ALA A 245 -12.15 -32.05 -0.90
CA ALA A 245 -11.39 -31.42 0.17
C ALA A 245 -10.19 -32.29 0.60
N PRO A 246 -8.99 -31.72 0.79
CA PRO A 246 -7.93 -32.42 1.49
C PRO A 246 -8.37 -32.72 2.93
N THR A 247 -7.80 -33.76 3.53
CA THR A 247 -8.11 -34.09 4.93
C THR A 247 -7.51 -33.03 5.87
N ALA A 248 -8.13 -32.84 7.03
CA ALA A 248 -7.61 -31.94 8.06
C ALA A 248 -6.17 -32.27 8.49
N ALA A 249 -5.78 -33.54 8.46
CA ALA A 249 -4.41 -33.98 8.78
C ALA A 249 -3.40 -33.44 7.76
N VAL A 250 -3.72 -33.49 6.47
CA VAL A 250 -2.87 -32.97 5.39
C VAL A 250 -2.70 -31.45 5.51
N ILE A 251 -3.79 -30.72 5.75
CA ILE A 251 -3.74 -29.27 5.93
C ILE A 251 -2.90 -28.90 7.17
N ARG A 252 -3.07 -29.64 8.27
CA ARG A 252 -2.32 -29.41 9.51
C ARG A 252 -0.83 -29.69 9.33
N GLU A 253 -0.47 -30.77 8.65
CA GLU A 253 0.92 -31.12 8.38
C GLU A 253 1.64 -30.01 7.59
N GLU A 254 0.95 -29.41 6.61
CA GLU A 254 1.48 -28.25 5.90
C GLU A 254 1.63 -27.04 6.83
N GLY A 255 0.59 -26.72 7.61
CA GLY A 255 0.63 -25.60 8.55
C GLY A 255 1.75 -25.70 9.60
N LEU A 256 2.12 -26.92 10.02
CA LEU A 256 3.21 -27.17 10.98
C LEU A 256 4.61 -26.86 10.43
N LYS A 257 4.76 -26.61 9.13
CA LYS A 257 6.04 -26.20 8.53
C LYS A 257 6.34 -24.71 8.76
N HIS A 258 5.32 -23.92 9.08
CA HIS A 258 5.40 -22.46 9.15
C HIS A 258 5.50 -21.94 10.61
N GLN A 259 5.99 -20.70 10.78
CA GLN A 259 6.11 -20.05 12.08
C GLN A 259 4.75 -19.87 12.78
N LEU A 260 4.70 -20.14 14.08
CA LEU A 260 3.47 -20.11 14.89
C LEU A 260 2.87 -18.70 15.07
N ASP A 261 3.66 -17.64 14.88
CA ASP A 261 3.21 -16.25 14.99
C ASP A 261 2.69 -15.66 13.66
N LEU A 262 2.48 -16.50 12.64
CA LEU A 262 1.80 -16.18 11.39
C LEU A 262 0.30 -16.55 11.45
N MET A 263 -0.54 -15.68 10.89
CA MET A 263 -1.92 -16.05 10.57
C MET A 263 -1.94 -16.93 9.32
N LEU A 264 -2.08 -18.24 9.52
CA LEU A 264 -2.23 -19.18 8.41
C LEU A 264 -3.68 -19.25 7.95
N TYR A 265 -3.88 -19.22 6.64
CA TYR A 265 -5.21 -19.36 6.04
C TYR A 265 -5.18 -20.17 4.75
N VAL A 266 -6.33 -20.75 4.41
CA VAL A 266 -6.58 -21.36 3.10
C VAL A 266 -7.52 -20.46 2.32
N TYR A 267 -7.07 -20.03 1.14
CA TYR A 267 -7.90 -19.36 0.14
C TYR A 267 -8.35 -20.43 -0.88
N ALA A 268 -9.52 -21.02 -0.61
CA ALA A 268 -10.00 -22.22 -1.31
C ALA A 268 -10.80 -21.91 -2.58
N THR A 269 -11.51 -20.77 -2.62
CA THR A 269 -12.51 -20.47 -3.67
C THR A 269 -12.56 -18.99 -4.00
N ASP A 270 -12.71 -18.65 -5.28
CA ASP A 270 -12.72 -17.27 -5.78
C ASP A 270 -14.03 -16.93 -6.52
N GLU A 271 -14.85 -16.05 -5.95
CA GLU A 271 -16.06 -15.52 -6.61
C GLU A 271 -17.13 -16.58 -6.99
N ILE A 272 -17.35 -17.56 -6.11
CA ILE A 272 -18.26 -18.69 -6.37
C ILE A 272 -19.74 -18.42 -6.06
N ASP A 273 -20.13 -17.15 -5.83
CA ASP A 273 -21.49 -16.73 -5.42
C ASP A 273 -22.60 -17.33 -6.28
N ASP A 274 -22.39 -17.35 -7.60
CA ASP A 274 -23.37 -17.81 -8.61
C ASP A 274 -23.17 -19.27 -9.04
N CYS A 275 -22.17 -19.96 -8.50
CA CYS A 275 -21.88 -21.34 -8.86
C CYS A 275 -22.89 -22.31 -8.23
N LYS A 276 -23.52 -23.13 -9.09
CA LYS A 276 -24.48 -24.16 -8.65
C LYS A 276 -23.76 -25.42 -8.20
N GLY A 277 -24.29 -26.07 -7.16
CA GLY A 277 -23.80 -27.37 -6.70
C GLY A 277 -22.54 -27.33 -5.82
N LEU A 278 -21.98 -26.15 -5.54
CA LEU A 278 -20.76 -26.03 -4.74
C LEU A 278 -20.99 -25.87 -3.23
N ARG A 279 -22.25 -25.83 -2.77
CA ARG A 279 -22.58 -25.63 -1.35
C ARG A 279 -22.02 -26.74 -0.46
N GLU A 280 -22.32 -28.00 -0.76
CA GLU A 280 -21.79 -29.13 0.03
C GLU A 280 -20.27 -29.29 -0.09
N PRO A 281 -19.65 -29.23 -1.29
CA PRO A 281 -18.20 -29.20 -1.42
C PRO A 281 -17.53 -28.10 -0.57
N LEU A 282 -18.08 -26.88 -0.56
CA LEU A 282 -17.55 -25.79 0.26
C LEU A 282 -17.64 -26.10 1.76
N ARG A 283 -18.73 -26.73 2.20
CA ARG A 283 -18.87 -27.19 3.60
C ARG A 283 -17.81 -28.22 3.95
N GLU A 284 -17.52 -29.16 3.06
CA GLU A 284 -16.47 -30.18 3.27
C GLU A 284 -15.09 -29.54 3.38
N TRP A 285 -14.74 -28.64 2.45
CA TRP A 285 -13.49 -27.87 2.50
C TRP A 285 -13.37 -27.09 3.80
N SER A 286 -14.38 -26.31 4.15
CA SER A 286 -14.39 -25.48 5.36
C SER A 286 -14.21 -26.32 6.64
N LYS A 287 -14.90 -27.46 6.74
CA LYS A 287 -14.77 -28.38 7.87
C LYS A 287 -13.35 -28.93 7.99
N SER A 288 -12.74 -29.36 6.88
CA SER A 288 -11.34 -29.83 6.89
C SER A 288 -10.36 -28.73 7.32
N ILE A 289 -10.54 -27.51 6.80
CA ILE A 289 -9.70 -26.35 7.14
C ILE A 289 -9.80 -26.02 8.64
N HIS A 290 -11.02 -25.94 9.19
CA HIS A 290 -11.24 -25.67 10.60
C HIS A 290 -10.72 -26.77 11.52
N GLN A 291 -10.92 -28.03 11.16
CA GLN A 291 -10.36 -29.16 11.92
C GLN A 291 -8.82 -29.16 11.93
N ALA A 292 -8.19 -28.55 10.92
CA ALA A 292 -6.74 -28.34 10.88
C ALA A 292 -6.27 -27.20 11.79
N GLY A 293 -7.18 -26.34 12.28
CA GLY A 293 -6.86 -25.13 13.06
C GLY A 293 -6.45 -23.94 12.20
N ILE A 294 -6.85 -23.93 10.92
CA ILE A 294 -6.48 -22.91 9.94
C ILE A 294 -7.71 -22.04 9.61
N LYS A 295 -7.50 -20.76 9.29
CA LYS A 295 -8.58 -19.86 8.85
C LYS A 295 -9.02 -20.16 7.42
N HIS A 296 -10.32 -20.06 7.15
CA HIS A 296 -10.86 -20.15 5.79
C HIS A 296 -11.15 -18.76 5.22
N LEU A 297 -10.53 -18.45 4.09
CA LEU A 297 -10.79 -17.25 3.29
C LEU A 297 -11.57 -17.61 2.02
N ALA A 298 -12.65 -16.87 1.76
CA ALA A 298 -13.43 -16.98 0.54
C ALA A 298 -13.72 -15.59 -0.05
N VAL A 299 -13.52 -15.42 -1.36
CA VAL A 299 -14.00 -14.24 -2.09
C VAL A 299 -15.44 -14.48 -2.49
N MET A 300 -16.37 -13.90 -1.75
CA MET A 300 -17.81 -13.98 -2.00
C MET A 300 -18.57 -13.06 -1.02
N ALA A 301 -19.81 -12.70 -1.35
CA ALA A 301 -20.70 -12.01 -0.44
C ALA A 301 -21.03 -12.91 0.77
N PRO A 302 -21.10 -12.37 2.01
CA PRO A 302 -21.56 -13.12 3.16
C PRO A 302 -22.91 -13.79 2.96
N VAL A 303 -22.95 -15.11 3.19
CA VAL A 303 -24.16 -15.94 3.11
C VAL A 303 -24.40 -16.64 4.45
N PRO A 304 -25.60 -16.56 5.06
CA PRO A 304 -25.84 -17.06 6.43
C PRO A 304 -25.46 -18.53 6.64
N GLU A 305 -25.60 -19.34 5.61
CA GLU A 305 -25.33 -20.78 5.72
C GLU A 305 -23.85 -21.14 5.94
N PHE A 306 -22.94 -20.21 5.69
CA PHE A 306 -21.49 -20.37 5.77
C PHE A 306 -20.86 -19.50 6.87
N TYR A 307 -21.65 -18.82 7.71
CA TYR A 307 -21.13 -17.95 8.77
C TYR A 307 -20.19 -18.69 9.74
N ASP A 308 -20.53 -19.92 10.11
CA ASP A 308 -19.67 -20.75 10.97
C ASP A 308 -18.50 -21.41 10.23
N LEU A 309 -18.42 -21.27 8.89
CA LEU A 309 -17.52 -22.02 8.01
C LEU A 309 -16.46 -21.16 7.33
N VAL A 310 -16.74 -19.87 7.12
CA VAL A 310 -15.81 -18.89 6.56
C VAL A 310 -15.38 -17.94 7.67
N ASP A 311 -14.08 -17.67 7.76
CA ASP A 311 -13.51 -16.77 8.76
C ASP A 311 -13.21 -15.39 8.18
N ILE A 312 -12.81 -15.36 6.92
CA ILE A 312 -12.41 -14.16 6.19
C ILE A 312 -13.24 -14.08 4.90
N TRP A 313 -14.14 -13.09 4.86
CA TRP A 313 -14.96 -12.78 3.69
C TRP A 313 -14.31 -11.68 2.90
N VAL A 314 -13.92 -11.94 1.66
CA VAL A 314 -13.35 -10.92 0.79
C VAL A 314 -14.43 -10.42 -0.15
N VAL A 315 -14.69 -9.11 -0.13
CA VAL A 315 -15.79 -8.50 -0.90
C VAL A 315 -15.30 -7.31 -1.71
N ASN A 316 -15.67 -7.28 -2.99
CA ASN A 316 -15.64 -6.06 -3.79
C ASN A 316 -16.86 -5.18 -3.44
N PRO A 317 -16.90 -3.91 -3.85
CA PRO A 317 -18.05 -3.03 -3.61
C PRO A 317 -19.40 -3.62 -4.02
N GLU A 318 -19.50 -4.32 -5.15
CA GLU A 318 -20.74 -4.95 -5.59
C GLU A 318 -21.23 -6.05 -4.63
N ARG A 319 -20.31 -6.92 -4.17
CA ARG A 319 -20.64 -7.96 -3.17
C ARG A 319 -20.92 -7.36 -1.80
N TYR A 320 -20.26 -6.27 -1.43
CA TYR A 320 -20.55 -5.53 -0.21
C TYR A 320 -21.99 -5.00 -0.23
N ASP A 321 -22.39 -4.34 -1.31
CA ASP A 321 -23.74 -3.79 -1.49
C ASP A 321 -24.80 -4.90 -1.50
N THR A 322 -24.52 -5.99 -2.23
CA THR A 322 -25.41 -7.17 -2.31
C THR A 322 -25.57 -7.88 -0.95
N ALA A 323 -24.51 -7.89 -0.14
CA ALA A 323 -24.55 -8.47 1.19
C ALA A 323 -25.46 -7.66 2.13
N GLY A 324 -25.41 -6.33 2.09
CA GLY A 324 -26.25 -5.46 2.93
C GLY A 324 -26.06 -5.76 4.42
N GLU A 325 -27.16 -5.97 5.16
CA GLU A 325 -27.12 -6.22 6.62
C GLU A 325 -26.26 -7.43 7.02
N LYS A 326 -26.07 -8.39 6.11
CA LYS A 326 -25.22 -9.58 6.29
C LYS A 326 -23.76 -9.23 6.60
N ILE A 327 -23.27 -8.08 6.13
CA ILE A 327 -21.96 -7.52 6.51
C ILE A 327 -21.89 -7.32 8.03
N THR A 328 -22.89 -6.65 8.60
CA THR A 328 -22.92 -6.36 10.04
C THR A 328 -23.13 -7.63 10.86
N GLU A 329 -23.91 -8.59 10.35
CA GLU A 329 -24.14 -9.88 11.00
C GLU A 329 -22.86 -10.70 11.18
N VAL A 330 -22.00 -10.78 10.15
CA VAL A 330 -20.73 -11.53 10.26
C VAL A 330 -19.71 -10.79 11.12
N LEU A 331 -19.65 -9.45 11.04
CA LEU A 331 -18.76 -8.66 11.92
C LEU A 331 -19.12 -8.85 13.41
N ARG A 332 -20.42 -8.89 13.75
CA ARG A 332 -20.87 -9.15 15.13
C ARG A 332 -20.49 -10.55 15.65
N GLN A 333 -20.26 -11.50 14.76
CA GLN A 333 -19.78 -12.85 15.09
C GLN A 333 -18.24 -12.90 15.22
N GLY A 334 -17.54 -11.77 15.08
CA GLY A 334 -16.09 -11.72 15.14
C GLY A 334 -15.41 -12.24 13.86
N LYS A 335 -16.16 -12.38 12.76
CA LYS A 335 -15.61 -12.73 11.45
C LYS A 335 -15.00 -11.50 10.80
N GLU A 336 -14.06 -11.75 9.89
CA GLU A 336 -13.34 -10.70 9.18
C GLU A 336 -14.00 -10.44 7.83
N ILE A 337 -14.04 -9.17 7.45
CA ILE A 337 -14.39 -8.77 6.08
C ILE A 337 -13.22 -7.96 5.54
N TRP A 338 -12.76 -8.32 4.35
CA TRP A 338 -11.65 -7.69 3.68
C TRP A 338 -12.13 -7.01 2.39
N PHE A 339 -11.64 -5.80 2.15
CA PHE A 339 -11.89 -5.05 0.93
C PHE A 339 -11.16 -5.68 -0.26
N TYR A 340 -11.79 -5.69 -1.42
CA TYR A 340 -11.19 -6.14 -2.67
C TYR A 340 -11.58 -5.21 -3.82
N THR A 341 -10.67 -5.01 -4.76
CA THR A 341 -10.96 -4.32 -6.01
C THR A 341 -10.24 -4.99 -7.17
N PHE A 342 -10.88 -4.93 -8.33
CA PHE A 342 -10.35 -5.41 -9.60
C PHE A 342 -11.06 -4.66 -10.72
N PHE A 343 -10.39 -4.55 -11.87
CA PHE A 343 -10.82 -3.72 -12.99
C PHE A 343 -11.25 -2.32 -12.54
N VAL A 344 -12.04 -1.67 -13.38
CA VAL A 344 -12.74 -0.45 -13.04
C VAL A 344 -14.16 -0.79 -12.68
N LEU A 345 -14.55 -0.48 -11.45
CA LEU A 345 -15.91 -0.59 -10.96
C LEU A 345 -16.64 0.74 -11.17
N GLY A 346 -17.92 0.66 -11.54
CA GLY A 346 -18.77 1.84 -11.65
C GLY A 346 -19.17 2.38 -10.28
N GLY A 347 -19.56 3.65 -10.23
CA GLY A 347 -20.12 4.30 -9.03
C GLY A 347 -19.15 5.28 -8.38
N ASN A 348 -19.21 5.42 -7.06
CA ASN A 348 -18.30 6.29 -6.30
C ASN A 348 -17.28 5.48 -5.50
N VAL A 349 -16.68 4.46 -6.11
CA VAL A 349 -15.76 3.53 -5.43
C VAL A 349 -14.31 3.77 -5.87
N PRO A 350 -13.31 3.48 -5.00
CA PRO A 350 -11.90 3.64 -5.37
C PRO A 350 -11.47 2.63 -6.44
N ASN A 351 -10.74 3.09 -7.45
CA ASN A 351 -10.22 2.27 -8.55
C ASN A 351 -8.70 2.44 -8.70
N TRP A 352 -7.97 1.35 -9.01
CA TRP A 352 -6.51 1.30 -8.84
C TRP A 352 -5.68 1.28 -10.13
N GLN A 353 -6.31 1.51 -11.28
CA GLN A 353 -5.58 1.66 -12.55
C GLN A 353 -4.68 2.89 -12.54
N ILE A 354 -3.66 2.86 -13.39
CA ILE A 354 -2.65 3.91 -13.50
C ILE A 354 -3.30 5.25 -13.80
N ASP A 355 -4.36 5.32 -14.59
CA ASP A 355 -4.99 6.59 -14.95
C ASP A 355 -5.98 7.15 -13.90
N PHE A 356 -6.02 6.62 -12.67
CA PHE A 356 -6.81 7.19 -11.57
C PHE A 356 -5.98 8.10 -10.65
N GLN A 357 -6.68 9.00 -9.94
CA GLN A 357 -6.08 9.92 -8.98
C GLN A 357 -5.44 9.16 -7.79
N PRO A 358 -4.29 9.60 -7.27
CA PRO A 358 -3.55 8.95 -6.17
C PRO A 358 -4.40 8.56 -4.94
N ILE A 359 -5.37 9.39 -4.59
CA ILE A 359 -6.25 9.15 -3.44
C ILE A 359 -7.00 7.80 -3.51
N ASN A 360 -7.27 7.30 -4.71
CA ASN A 360 -7.97 6.02 -4.89
C ASN A 360 -7.15 4.83 -4.35
N HIS A 361 -5.83 4.90 -4.42
CA HIS A 361 -4.92 3.84 -3.99
C HIS A 361 -4.73 3.81 -2.46
N ARG A 362 -5.12 4.88 -1.76
CA ARG A 362 -4.89 5.10 -0.32
C ARG A 362 -6.16 5.06 0.53
N ILE A 363 -7.28 5.54 -0.01
CA ILE A 363 -8.50 5.82 0.77
C ILE A 363 -9.14 4.56 1.36
N ALA A 364 -9.03 3.43 0.65
CA ALA A 364 -9.71 2.19 1.01
C ALA A 364 -9.12 1.59 2.30
N GLN A 365 -7.81 1.43 2.34
CA GLN A 365 -7.07 0.76 3.42
C GLN A 365 -7.18 1.54 4.72
N GLY A 366 -7.09 2.87 4.67
CA GLY A 366 -7.12 3.73 5.86
C GLY A 366 -8.54 4.03 6.33
N PHE A 367 -9.25 4.86 5.57
CA PHE A 367 -10.46 5.53 6.07
C PHE A 367 -11.74 4.73 5.80
N ILE A 368 -11.91 4.17 4.60
CA ILE A 368 -13.12 3.38 4.29
C ILE A 368 -13.17 2.11 5.13
N ASN A 369 -12.07 1.36 5.20
CA ASN A 369 -12.01 0.14 6.01
C ASN A 369 -12.30 0.44 7.49
N GLN A 370 -11.77 1.54 8.05
CA GLN A 370 -12.08 1.93 9.43
C GLN A 370 -13.56 2.28 9.62
N SER A 371 -14.17 3.05 8.71
CA SER A 371 -15.59 3.41 8.80
C SER A 371 -16.52 2.20 8.72
N LEU A 372 -16.13 1.19 7.94
CA LEU A 372 -16.93 -0.01 7.71
C LEU A 372 -16.59 -1.18 8.65
N GLY A 373 -15.56 -1.05 9.49
CA GLY A 373 -15.08 -2.13 10.35
C GLY A 373 -14.37 -3.26 9.60
N LEU A 374 -13.88 -3.01 8.38
CA LEU A 374 -13.13 -3.99 7.59
C LEU A 374 -11.71 -4.14 8.16
N THR A 375 -11.23 -5.39 8.21
CA THR A 375 -9.99 -5.76 8.91
C THR A 375 -8.87 -6.22 7.98
N GLY A 376 -9.11 -6.20 6.67
CA GLY A 376 -8.07 -6.46 5.70
C GLY A 376 -8.43 -6.06 4.28
N PHE A 377 -7.53 -6.39 3.35
CA PHE A 377 -7.73 -6.12 1.94
C PHE A 377 -6.95 -7.10 1.06
N LEU A 378 -7.54 -7.47 -0.08
CA LEU A 378 -6.95 -8.37 -1.05
C LEU A 378 -6.75 -7.62 -2.38
N TYR A 379 -5.63 -7.90 -3.05
CA TYR A 379 -5.45 -7.55 -4.46
C TYR A 379 -5.06 -8.80 -5.26
N TRP A 380 -5.77 -9.02 -6.36
CA TRP A 380 -5.77 -10.31 -7.06
C TRP A 380 -4.45 -10.66 -7.73
N ARG A 381 -3.61 -9.66 -8.03
CA ARG A 381 -2.25 -9.85 -8.55
C ARG A 381 -1.41 -8.56 -8.45
N VAL A 382 -0.09 -8.68 -8.32
CA VAL A 382 0.86 -7.54 -8.34
C VAL A 382 1.85 -7.55 -9.49
N ASP A 383 2.01 -8.69 -10.18
CA ASP A 383 3.03 -8.97 -11.19
C ASP A 383 2.44 -9.35 -12.57
N THR A 384 1.30 -8.75 -12.95
CA THR A 384 0.76 -8.85 -14.31
C THR A 384 1.55 -7.93 -15.24
N TRP A 385 2.68 -8.40 -15.77
CA TRP A 385 3.48 -7.63 -16.73
C TRP A 385 3.11 -7.90 -18.18
N THR A 386 3.20 -6.87 -19.02
CA THR A 386 3.24 -7.05 -20.48
C THR A 386 4.64 -7.52 -20.90
N ASP A 387 4.86 -7.73 -22.20
CA ASP A 387 6.20 -8.04 -22.72
C ASP A 387 7.20 -6.88 -22.54
N ASP A 388 6.71 -5.65 -22.35
CA ASP A 388 7.51 -4.46 -22.09
C ASP A 388 6.83 -3.56 -21.04
N PRO A 389 6.83 -3.96 -19.75
CA PRO A 389 6.03 -3.31 -18.71
C PRO A 389 6.49 -1.89 -18.40
N TRP A 390 7.71 -1.54 -18.81
CA TRP A 390 8.26 -0.18 -18.66
C TRP A 390 7.75 0.78 -19.73
N ASN A 391 7.17 0.30 -20.85
CA ASN A 391 6.61 1.18 -21.90
C ASN A 391 5.14 0.90 -22.21
N ASN A 392 4.68 -0.34 -22.00
CA ASN A 392 3.31 -0.78 -22.23
C ASN A 392 2.70 -1.27 -20.91
N VAL A 393 1.77 -0.49 -20.38
CA VAL A 393 1.07 -0.79 -19.14
C VAL A 393 -0.36 -1.23 -19.34
N ASP A 394 -0.81 -1.48 -20.57
CA ASP A 394 -2.14 -2.05 -20.81
C ASP A 394 -2.12 -3.56 -20.52
N THR A 395 -2.35 -3.90 -19.25
CA THR A 395 -2.27 -5.27 -18.73
C THR A 395 -3.57 -6.04 -18.92
N ASN A 396 -4.40 -5.65 -19.90
CA ASN A 396 -5.73 -6.18 -20.15
C ASN A 396 -5.74 -7.73 -20.11
N PRO A 397 -6.34 -8.36 -19.08
CA PRO A 397 -6.38 -9.82 -18.97
C PRO A 397 -7.46 -10.45 -19.87
N HIS A 398 -8.22 -9.63 -20.60
CA HIS A 398 -9.27 -10.00 -21.54
C HIS A 398 -9.04 -9.32 -22.89
N PRO A 399 -8.03 -9.74 -23.67
CA PRO A 399 -7.67 -9.10 -24.94
C PRO A 399 -8.79 -9.20 -26.00
N ASP A 400 -9.79 -10.04 -25.77
CA ASP A 400 -11.00 -10.17 -26.59
C ASP A 400 -12.03 -9.05 -26.35
N LYS A 401 -11.91 -8.30 -25.25
CA LYS A 401 -12.78 -7.16 -24.92
C LYS A 401 -12.15 -5.84 -25.37
N SER A 402 -13.00 -4.88 -25.74
CA SER A 402 -12.58 -3.52 -26.12
C SER A 402 -12.22 -2.61 -24.94
N GLU A 403 -12.28 -3.13 -23.71
CA GLU A 403 -12.00 -2.39 -22.49
C GLU A 403 -10.52 -2.56 -22.13
N HIS A 404 -9.90 -1.47 -21.67
CA HIS A 404 -8.48 -1.43 -21.32
C HIS A 404 -8.34 -1.06 -19.85
N TYR A 405 -7.32 -1.60 -19.19
CA TYR A 405 -7.15 -1.49 -17.74
C TYR A 405 -5.67 -1.23 -17.42
N PRO A 406 -5.17 0.00 -17.64
CA PRO A 406 -3.75 0.29 -17.52
C PRO A 406 -3.24 0.02 -16.09
N GLY A 407 -2.28 -0.88 -15.94
CA GLY A 407 -1.63 -1.29 -14.69
C GLY A 407 -2.48 -2.19 -13.80
N GLU A 408 -3.54 -2.80 -14.33
CA GLU A 408 -4.37 -3.76 -13.62
C GLU A 408 -3.59 -5.04 -13.28
N GLY A 409 -3.62 -5.44 -12.02
CA GLY A 409 -2.81 -6.56 -11.50
C GLY A 409 -1.31 -6.28 -11.48
N MET A 410 -0.89 -5.04 -11.66
CA MET A 410 0.51 -4.62 -11.69
C MET A 410 0.73 -3.55 -10.62
N LEU A 411 1.54 -3.82 -9.60
CA LEU A 411 1.96 -2.85 -8.58
C LEU A 411 3.48 -2.81 -8.38
N ILE A 412 4.18 -3.73 -9.02
CA ILE A 412 5.63 -3.81 -9.07
C ILE A 412 6.08 -3.90 -10.53
N TYR A 413 7.34 -3.54 -10.77
CA TYR A 413 8.02 -3.58 -12.06
C TYR A 413 9.21 -4.54 -11.99
N PRO A 414 9.61 -5.15 -13.12
CA PRO A 414 10.78 -6.03 -13.12
C PRO A 414 12.05 -5.24 -12.82
N GLY A 415 12.87 -5.76 -11.89
CA GLY A 415 14.13 -5.14 -11.49
C GLY A 415 15.24 -5.27 -12.53
N THR A 416 15.15 -6.22 -13.47
CA THR A 416 16.25 -6.53 -14.39
C THR A 416 16.65 -5.35 -15.27
N GLN A 417 15.70 -4.54 -15.76
CA GLN A 417 15.97 -3.36 -16.59
C GLN A 417 16.70 -2.26 -15.80
N VAL A 418 16.62 -2.27 -14.47
CA VAL A 418 17.33 -1.31 -13.60
C VAL A 418 18.52 -1.96 -12.88
N GLY A 419 18.93 -3.17 -13.27
CA GLY A 419 20.07 -3.86 -12.65
C GLY A 419 19.82 -4.42 -11.25
N ILE A 420 18.55 -4.62 -10.86
CA ILE A 420 18.15 -5.17 -9.56
C ILE A 420 17.63 -6.61 -9.70
N SER A 421 18.01 -7.48 -8.76
CA SER A 421 17.41 -8.80 -8.63
C SER A 421 16.07 -8.69 -7.87
N GLY A 422 15.00 -9.22 -8.46
CA GLY A 422 13.65 -9.12 -7.93
C GLY A 422 12.85 -8.01 -8.62
N SER A 423 12.08 -7.26 -7.82
CA SER A 423 11.15 -6.26 -8.33
C SER A 423 11.34 -4.90 -7.68
N ILE A 424 10.91 -3.84 -8.38
CA ILE A 424 10.92 -2.46 -7.89
C ILE A 424 9.48 -1.93 -7.78
N PRO A 425 9.21 -0.98 -6.87
CA PRO A 425 7.85 -0.57 -6.56
C PRO A 425 7.28 0.38 -7.61
N SER A 426 5.96 0.35 -7.78
CA SER A 426 5.22 1.48 -8.37
C SER A 426 4.98 2.59 -7.34
N MET A 427 4.67 3.80 -7.81
CA MET A 427 4.12 4.87 -6.98
C MET A 427 2.80 4.47 -6.32
N ARG A 428 1.96 3.69 -7.02
CA ARG A 428 0.69 3.20 -6.48
C ARG A 428 0.88 2.34 -5.23
N LEU A 429 1.93 1.52 -5.19
CA LEU A 429 2.28 0.73 -4.02
C LEU A 429 2.70 1.60 -2.82
N LYS A 430 3.30 2.78 -3.06
CA LYS A 430 3.61 3.78 -2.02
C LYS A 430 2.34 4.34 -1.39
N TRP A 431 1.33 4.69 -2.20
CA TRP A 431 0.04 5.18 -1.69
C TRP A 431 -0.76 4.11 -0.95
N ILE A 432 -0.68 2.85 -1.39
CA ILE A 432 -1.26 1.72 -0.66
C ILE A 432 -0.61 1.59 0.73
N ARG A 433 0.73 1.67 0.82
CA ARG A 433 1.47 1.68 2.10
C ARG A 433 0.98 2.81 3.01
N GLU A 434 0.88 4.03 2.49
CA GLU A 434 0.40 5.19 3.25
C GLU A 434 -1.04 4.98 3.77
N GLY A 435 -1.90 4.27 3.03
CA GLY A 435 -3.24 3.91 3.47
C GLY A 435 -3.25 2.91 4.63
N VAL A 436 -2.33 1.93 4.61
CA VAL A 436 -2.12 1.00 5.74
C VAL A 436 -1.60 1.76 6.96
N GLU A 437 -0.70 2.73 6.77
CA GLU A 437 -0.18 3.59 7.84
C GLU A 437 -1.30 4.44 8.46
N ASP A 438 -2.19 5.03 7.66
CA ASP A 438 -3.38 5.76 8.15
C ASP A 438 -4.27 4.88 9.04
N TYR A 439 -4.44 3.60 8.68
CA TYR A 439 -5.20 2.65 9.49
C TYR A 439 -4.58 2.48 10.90
N GLU A 440 -3.25 2.41 10.98
CA GLU A 440 -2.55 2.26 12.27
C GLU A 440 -2.71 3.48 13.17
N TYR A 441 -2.74 4.69 12.60
CA TYR A 441 -2.98 5.91 13.38
C TYR A 441 -4.31 5.84 14.12
N ILE A 442 -5.33 5.34 13.42
CA ILE A 442 -6.69 5.21 13.91
C ILE A 442 -6.77 4.07 14.95
N GLU A 443 -6.13 2.93 14.70
CA GLU A 443 -6.05 1.81 15.65
C GLU A 443 -5.37 2.20 16.97
N ILE A 444 -4.28 2.96 16.91
CA ILE A 444 -3.56 3.43 18.10
C ILE A 444 -4.49 4.32 18.96
N LEU A 445 -5.24 5.23 18.33
CA LEU A 445 -6.21 6.07 19.05
C LEU A 445 -7.35 5.25 19.66
N LYS A 446 -7.90 4.28 18.93
CA LYS A 446 -8.95 3.38 19.43
C LYS A 446 -8.47 2.62 20.67
N ARG A 447 -7.27 2.03 20.62
CA ARG A 447 -6.64 1.32 21.76
C ARG A 447 -6.31 2.26 22.92
N GLY A 448 -5.99 3.51 22.64
CA GLY A 448 -5.75 4.57 23.63
C GLY A 448 -7.01 5.13 24.30
N GLY A 449 -8.20 4.59 24.01
CA GLY A 449 -9.47 5.06 24.59
C GLY A 449 -10.09 6.27 23.88
N TYR A 450 -9.65 6.60 22.67
CA TYR A 450 -10.14 7.73 21.87
C TYR A 450 -10.99 7.29 20.68
N HIS A 451 -11.69 6.15 20.79
CA HIS A 451 -12.50 5.57 19.72
C HIS A 451 -13.45 6.59 19.07
N ASP A 452 -14.38 7.19 19.84
CA ASP A 452 -15.38 8.10 19.30
C ASP A 452 -14.77 9.34 18.64
N TRP A 453 -13.67 9.84 19.20
CA TRP A 453 -12.94 10.97 18.64
C TRP A 453 -12.29 10.61 17.30
N ALA A 454 -11.65 9.44 17.23
CA ALA A 454 -11.01 8.95 16.02
C ALA A 454 -12.06 8.71 14.91
N MET A 455 -13.15 8.01 15.22
CA MET A 455 -14.20 7.73 14.25
C MET A 455 -14.91 9.00 13.75
N LYS A 456 -15.06 10.02 14.61
CA LYS A 456 -15.53 11.34 14.15
C LYS A 456 -14.59 11.98 13.13
N ALA A 457 -13.27 11.88 13.35
CA ALA A 457 -12.28 12.40 12.41
C ALA A 457 -12.26 11.58 11.10
N VAL A 458 -12.37 10.25 11.19
CA VAL A 458 -12.46 9.37 10.01
C VAL A 458 -13.66 9.73 9.13
N GLY A 459 -14.82 10.00 9.75
CA GLY A 459 -16.03 10.42 9.05
C GLY A 459 -15.95 11.77 8.31
N GLU A 460 -14.92 12.59 8.57
CA GLU A 460 -14.62 13.80 7.79
C GLU A 460 -14.04 13.45 6.40
N VAL A 461 -13.44 12.24 6.26
CA VAL A 461 -12.79 11.76 5.03
C VAL A 461 -13.66 10.73 4.32
N ALA A 462 -14.14 9.70 5.02
CA ALA A 462 -14.93 8.63 4.42
C ALA A 462 -15.98 8.08 5.40
N GLN A 463 -17.18 7.84 4.89
CA GLN A 463 -18.28 7.21 5.64
C GLN A 463 -18.48 5.76 5.21
N ASP A 464 -18.34 5.47 3.92
CA ASP A 464 -18.44 4.12 3.34
C ASP A 464 -17.75 4.07 1.96
N LEU A 465 -17.93 2.97 1.23
CA LEU A 465 -17.35 2.74 -0.10
C LEU A 465 -17.80 3.74 -1.17
N HIS A 466 -18.98 4.34 -1.00
CA HIS A 466 -19.64 5.24 -1.95
C HIS A 466 -19.73 6.69 -1.47
N HIS A 467 -19.36 6.98 -0.22
CA HIS A 467 -19.41 8.31 0.39
C HIS A 467 -18.07 8.66 1.03
N TRP A 468 -17.15 9.20 0.22
CA TRP A 468 -15.84 9.63 0.66
C TRP A 468 -15.37 10.87 -0.10
N ASN A 469 -14.44 11.60 0.49
CA ASN A 469 -13.91 12.85 -0.02
C ASN A 469 -12.74 12.61 -0.96
N GLN A 470 -12.89 13.03 -2.22
CA GLN A 470 -11.87 12.84 -3.25
C GLN A 470 -10.76 13.91 -3.23
N ASP A 471 -10.83 14.90 -2.32
CA ASP A 471 -9.79 15.92 -2.14
C ASP A 471 -8.66 15.42 -1.20
N PRO A 472 -7.43 15.21 -1.71
CA PRO A 472 -6.31 14.77 -0.89
C PRO A 472 -5.93 15.78 0.20
N ALA A 473 -6.29 17.06 0.09
CA ALA A 473 -6.05 18.04 1.14
C ALA A 473 -6.86 17.73 2.40
N VAL A 474 -8.08 17.20 2.26
CA VAL A 474 -8.94 16.80 3.39
C VAL A 474 -8.34 15.58 4.10
N LEU A 475 -7.95 14.56 3.33
CA LEU A 475 -7.27 13.37 3.86
C LEU A 475 -6.01 13.78 4.65
N ASN A 476 -5.13 14.58 4.04
CA ASN A 476 -3.88 15.01 4.67
C ASN A 476 -4.11 15.88 5.92
N ALA A 477 -5.13 16.73 5.92
CA ALA A 477 -5.48 17.52 7.11
C ALA A 477 -5.95 16.63 8.27
N VAL A 478 -6.79 15.63 7.98
CA VAL A 478 -7.26 14.68 8.99
C VAL A 478 -6.14 13.78 9.47
N ARG A 479 -5.27 13.26 8.59
CA ARG A 479 -4.08 12.51 9.00
C ARG A 479 -3.22 13.29 9.98
N ARG A 480 -2.89 14.56 9.67
CA ARG A 480 -2.10 15.41 10.59
C ARG A 480 -2.79 15.60 11.94
N LYS A 481 -4.13 15.74 11.94
CA LYS A 481 -4.95 15.83 13.15
C LYS A 481 -4.88 14.54 13.97
N LEU A 482 -4.94 13.36 13.34
CA LEU A 482 -4.76 12.05 13.99
C LEU A 482 -3.35 11.91 14.59
N GLY A 483 -2.31 12.22 13.82
CA GLY A 483 -0.91 12.15 14.26
C GLY A 483 -0.60 13.09 15.43
N ALA A 484 -1.07 14.34 15.36
CA ALA A 484 -0.95 15.30 16.46
C ALA A 484 -1.67 14.80 17.72
N LYS A 485 -2.87 14.20 17.58
CA LYS A 485 -3.61 13.62 18.70
C LYS A 485 -2.81 12.49 19.35
N ASN A 486 -2.33 11.51 18.57
CA ASN A 486 -1.50 10.41 19.07
C ASN A 486 -0.24 10.91 19.79
N SER A 487 0.47 11.87 19.21
CA SER A 487 1.67 12.46 19.82
C SER A 487 1.37 13.10 21.20
N SER A 488 0.21 13.75 21.33
CA SER A 488 -0.20 14.42 22.57
C SER A 488 -0.66 13.46 23.67
N THR A 489 -1.20 12.29 23.33
CA THR A 489 -1.82 11.36 24.29
C THR A 489 -0.80 10.45 24.99
N ILE A 490 0.35 10.19 24.36
CA ILE A 490 1.46 9.40 24.93
C ILE A 490 2.28 10.22 25.94
N SER A 491 2.13 11.54 25.94
CA SER A 491 2.76 12.45 26.89
C SER A 491 2.04 12.39 28.26
N VAL A 492 2.37 11.39 29.09
CA VAL A 492 1.87 11.32 30.48
C VAL A 492 2.26 12.59 31.24
N LYS A 493 1.25 13.35 31.70
CA LYS A 493 1.44 14.42 32.70
C LYS A 493 1.78 13.78 34.05
N LEU A 494 3.01 13.98 34.52
CA LEU A 494 3.35 13.88 35.95
C LEU A 494 2.52 14.91 36.72
N ILE A 495 1.47 14.47 37.41
CA ILE A 495 0.76 15.30 38.39
C ILE A 495 1.35 14.96 39.75
N THR A 496 2.34 15.74 40.18
CA THR A 496 2.79 15.75 41.57
C THR A 496 1.77 16.49 42.43
N ARG A 497 1.02 15.77 43.27
CA ARG A 497 0.29 16.38 44.39
C ARG A 497 1.28 16.62 45.52
N LYS A 498 1.47 17.88 45.92
CA LYS A 498 2.17 18.25 47.16
C LYS A 498 1.32 17.74 48.34
N SER A 499 1.89 16.97 49.28
CA SER A 499 1.20 16.73 50.55
C SER A 499 1.05 18.06 51.27
N SER A 500 -0.17 18.34 51.73
CA SER A 500 -0.42 19.46 52.63
C SER A 500 0.19 19.11 53.99
N ASP A 501 1.29 19.76 54.34
CA ASP A 501 1.77 19.81 55.71
C ASP A 501 0.88 20.77 56.51
N GLY A 502 0.33 20.25 57.62
CA GLY A 502 0.04 21.03 58.84
C GLY A 502 -1.35 21.64 58.97
N HIS A 503 -2.20 21.00 59.79
CA HIS A 503 -2.39 21.43 61.18
C HIS A 503 -2.73 20.25 62.09
#